data_AF-A0A968M333-F1
#
_entry.id   AF-A0A968M333-F1
#
_cell.length_a   1.000
_cell.length_b   1.000
_cell.length_c   1.000
_cell.angle_alpha   90.00
_cell.angle_beta   90.00
_cell.angle_gamma   90.00
#
_symmetry.space_group_name_H-M   'P 1'
#
loop_
_entity.id
_entity.type
_entity.pdbx_description
1 polymer ?
#
loop_
_entity_poly.entity_id
_entity_poly.type
_entity_poly.pdbx_seq_one_letter_code
_entity_poly.pdbx_strand_id
1 'polypeptide(L)'
;MNVDVSEDFYENLPALDSLWAIAEPEHFTPVPPDWFVALTDVVGSTQAIAAGRYKEVNMVGACSIVAALNAVPNRNLPFVFGGDGATLLVPPGAIAAVETALLGTQAMARQAFDLELRVGIVPVADVVTTHPILVAKLALSPHYHQALLAGGGIAQATALVKHPEQGEAYRPPARPAPADFTGLECRWQDIPSPSEDILSLIVIARPEPPYPVYRQVMQMLQELFGGPVPSPITPANLRLAWRLRSLATEMKVFAGDRPPGDVGGACSKFLGSTCWVGC
;
A
#
# COMPACT_ATOMS: atom_id res chain seq x y z
N MET A 1 -17.79 18.28 21.41
CA MET A 1 -16.64 17.75 20.68
C MET A 1 -16.97 17.92 19.21
N ASN A 2 -16.45 18.97 18.56
CA ASN A 2 -16.59 19.09 17.11
C ASN A 2 -15.58 18.12 16.51
N VAL A 3 -16.07 16.94 16.14
CA VAL A 3 -15.34 15.99 15.30
C VAL A 3 -15.18 16.66 13.95
N ASP A 4 -13.94 16.89 13.52
CA ASP A 4 -13.68 17.40 12.19
C ASP A 4 -14.11 16.31 11.19
N VAL A 5 -15.21 16.56 10.49
CA VAL A 5 -15.86 15.57 9.60
C VAL A 5 -14.88 15.05 8.53
N SER A 6 -13.87 15.86 8.19
CA SER A 6 -12.81 15.48 7.27
C SER A 6 -11.84 14.44 7.86
N GLU A 7 -11.46 14.55 9.14
CA GLU A 7 -10.46 13.66 9.76
C GLU A 7 -10.90 12.20 9.80
N ASP A 8 -12.19 11.98 10.07
CA ASP A 8 -12.78 10.64 10.20
C ASP A 8 -13.50 10.20 8.91
N PHE A 9 -13.30 10.91 7.79
CA PHE A 9 -13.93 10.63 6.50
C PHE A 9 -13.81 9.16 6.11
N TYR A 10 -12.59 8.61 6.08
CA TYR A 10 -12.38 7.22 5.66
C TYR A 10 -13.01 6.21 6.62
N GLU A 11 -12.95 6.46 7.94
CA GLU A 11 -13.57 5.58 8.94
C GLU A 11 -15.08 5.48 8.74
N ASN A 12 -15.72 6.61 8.43
CA ASN A 12 -17.16 6.71 8.24
C ASN A 12 -17.65 6.22 6.87
N LEU A 13 -16.77 5.91 5.92
CA LEU A 13 -17.19 5.35 4.63
C LEU A 13 -17.85 3.98 4.81
N PRO A 14 -19.03 3.74 4.19
CA PRO A 14 -19.65 2.43 4.18
C PRO A 14 -18.75 1.42 3.47
N ALA A 15 -18.66 0.21 4.02
CA ALA A 15 -17.94 -0.88 3.39
C ALA A 15 -18.85 -1.59 2.38
N LEU A 16 -18.28 -1.97 1.24
CA LEU A 16 -18.87 -2.86 0.27
C LEU A 16 -18.60 -4.30 0.70
N ASP A 17 -19.59 -5.17 0.61
CA ASP A 17 -19.45 -6.61 0.97
C ASP A 17 -19.11 -7.49 -0.25
N SER A 18 -18.99 -6.88 -1.43
CA SER A 18 -18.84 -7.61 -2.69
C SER A 18 -17.89 -6.90 -3.64
N LEU A 19 -16.90 -7.64 -4.15
CA LEU A 19 -16.01 -7.17 -5.21
C LEU A 19 -16.79 -6.82 -6.48
N TRP A 20 -17.94 -7.42 -6.72
CA TRP A 20 -18.75 -7.12 -7.92
C TRP A 20 -19.29 -5.69 -7.92
N ALA A 21 -19.39 -5.05 -6.74
CA ALA A 21 -19.87 -3.69 -6.59
C ALA A 21 -18.86 -2.62 -7.07
N ILE A 22 -17.59 -2.98 -7.32
CA ILE A 22 -16.54 -2.01 -7.70
C ILE A 22 -16.73 -1.40 -9.10
N ALA A 23 -17.53 -2.02 -9.95
CA ALA A 23 -17.83 -1.50 -11.28
C ALA A 23 -18.83 -0.33 -11.25
N GLU A 24 -19.46 -0.07 -10.10
CA GLU A 24 -20.48 0.97 -9.97
C GLU A 24 -19.86 2.26 -9.39
N PRO A 25 -19.86 3.36 -10.16
CA PRO A 25 -19.20 4.61 -9.76
C PRO A 25 -19.82 5.26 -8.51
N GLU A 26 -21.11 5.00 -8.26
CA GLU A 26 -21.85 5.52 -7.11
C GLU A 26 -21.35 5.03 -5.75
N HIS A 27 -20.56 3.96 -5.71
CA HIS A 27 -19.92 3.48 -4.49
C HIS A 27 -18.64 4.23 -4.13
N PHE A 28 -18.14 5.08 -5.02
CA PHE A 28 -16.91 5.84 -4.80
C PHE A 28 -17.23 7.25 -4.33
N THR A 29 -16.58 7.67 -3.25
CA THR A 29 -16.76 9.01 -2.66
C THR A 29 -15.52 9.85 -2.89
N PRO A 30 -15.65 11.13 -3.29
CA PRO A 30 -14.50 12.03 -3.41
C PRO A 30 -13.76 12.19 -2.08
N VAL A 31 -12.43 12.14 -2.15
CA VAL A 31 -11.56 12.41 -1.00
C VAL A 31 -11.63 13.89 -0.64
N PRO A 32 -11.68 14.27 0.65
CA PRO A 32 -11.71 15.66 1.06
C PRO A 32 -10.48 16.45 0.55
N PRO A 33 -10.64 17.71 0.11
CA PRO A 33 -9.57 18.47 -0.57
C PRO A 33 -8.40 18.85 0.36
N ASP A 34 -8.62 18.85 1.66
CA ASP A 34 -7.64 19.12 2.73
C ASP A 34 -6.79 17.89 3.10
N TRP A 35 -7.07 16.73 2.51
CA TRP A 35 -6.24 15.53 2.65
C TRP A 35 -4.99 15.59 1.77
N PHE A 36 -4.11 14.61 1.96
CA PHE A 36 -2.86 14.46 1.24
C PHE A 36 -2.77 13.07 0.60
N VAL A 37 -2.15 12.99 -0.57
CA VAL A 37 -1.65 11.76 -1.17
C VAL A 37 -0.18 11.61 -0.76
N ALA A 38 0.11 10.62 0.08
CA ALA A 38 1.47 10.24 0.41
C ALA A 38 1.88 9.06 -0.46
N LEU A 39 3.00 9.17 -1.18
CA LEU A 39 3.42 8.15 -2.13
C LEU A 39 4.90 7.81 -1.99
N THR A 40 5.20 6.54 -2.18
CA THR A 40 6.57 6.03 -2.26
C THR A 40 6.77 5.18 -3.49
N ASP A 41 7.97 5.21 -4.07
CA ASP A 41 8.32 4.51 -5.31
C ASP A 41 9.83 4.25 -5.35
N VAL A 42 10.26 3.00 -5.49
CA VAL A 42 11.69 2.67 -5.61
C VAL A 42 12.20 3.15 -6.97
N VAL A 43 13.18 4.06 -6.94
CA VAL A 43 13.80 4.59 -8.16
C VAL A 43 14.55 3.48 -8.88
N GLY A 44 14.25 3.27 -10.15
CA GLY A 44 14.88 2.22 -10.96
C GLY A 44 14.44 0.80 -10.60
N SER A 45 13.27 0.62 -9.98
CA SER A 45 12.71 -0.68 -9.58
C SER A 45 12.75 -1.73 -10.68
N THR A 46 12.39 -1.38 -11.93
CA THR A 46 12.45 -2.29 -13.08
C THR A 46 13.84 -2.90 -13.30
N GLN A 47 14.90 -2.10 -13.17
CA GLN A 47 16.28 -2.57 -13.33
C GLN A 47 16.71 -3.44 -12.14
N ALA A 48 16.33 -3.05 -10.92
CA ALA A 48 16.59 -3.83 -9.72
C ALA A 48 15.88 -5.21 -9.78
N ILE A 49 14.63 -5.25 -10.23
CA ILE A 49 13.86 -6.48 -10.44
C ILE A 49 14.52 -7.36 -11.51
N ALA A 50 14.92 -6.78 -12.64
CA ALA A 50 15.66 -7.50 -13.68
C ALA A 50 16.99 -8.09 -13.16
N ALA A 51 17.62 -7.44 -12.18
CA ALA A 51 18.81 -7.93 -11.48
C ALA A 51 18.50 -8.96 -10.36
N GLY A 52 17.27 -9.48 -10.28
CA GLY A 52 16.86 -10.48 -9.29
C GLY A 52 16.54 -9.93 -7.90
N ARG A 53 16.42 -8.60 -7.74
CA ARG A 53 16.20 -7.93 -6.45
C ARG A 53 14.72 -7.69 -6.12
N TYR A 54 13.82 -8.40 -6.78
CA TYR A 54 12.36 -8.28 -6.60
C TYR A 54 11.92 -8.28 -5.13
N LYS A 55 12.43 -9.21 -4.32
CA LYS A 55 12.05 -9.30 -2.90
C LYS A 55 12.48 -8.08 -2.08
N GLU A 56 13.62 -7.48 -2.42
CA GLU A 56 14.10 -6.28 -1.73
C GLU A 56 13.24 -5.07 -2.12
N VAL A 57 12.91 -4.94 -3.41
CA VAL A 57 12.02 -3.89 -3.93
C VAL A 57 10.64 -3.98 -3.27
N ASN A 58 10.04 -5.17 -3.25
CA ASN A 58 8.74 -5.41 -2.61
C ASN A 58 8.77 -5.16 -1.10
N MET A 59 9.84 -5.57 -0.43
CA MET A 59 9.98 -5.32 1.00
C MET A 59 9.99 -3.82 1.31
N VAL A 60 10.72 -3.02 0.53
CA VAL A 60 10.75 -1.57 0.71
C VAL A 60 9.35 -0.97 0.53
N GLY A 61 8.61 -1.38 -0.50
CA GLY A 61 7.23 -0.91 -0.70
C GLY A 61 6.29 -1.31 0.46
N ALA A 62 6.40 -2.53 0.97
CA ALA A 62 5.61 -2.98 2.13
C ALA A 62 5.99 -2.23 3.42
N CYS A 63 7.29 -1.96 3.63
CA CYS A 63 7.79 -1.17 4.75
C CYS A 63 7.18 0.23 4.77
N SER A 64 6.99 0.87 3.62
CA SER A 64 6.34 2.19 3.53
C SER A 64 4.93 2.18 4.14
N ILE A 65 4.16 1.11 3.86
CA ILE A 65 2.79 0.99 4.39
C ILE A 65 2.84 0.72 5.89
N VAL A 66 3.62 -0.26 6.33
CA VAL A 66 3.72 -0.62 7.76
C VAL A 66 4.19 0.55 8.60
N ALA A 67 5.24 1.26 8.16
CA ALA A 67 5.75 2.43 8.86
C ALA A 67 4.70 3.54 8.97
N ALA A 68 3.96 3.81 7.89
CA ALA A 68 2.89 4.81 7.90
C ALA A 68 1.74 4.42 8.85
N LEU A 69 1.30 3.16 8.84
CA LEU A 69 0.23 2.67 9.72
C LEU A 69 0.66 2.69 11.19
N ASN A 70 1.89 2.28 11.49
CA ASN A 70 2.45 2.30 12.86
C ASN A 70 2.62 3.73 13.40
N ALA A 71 2.81 4.71 12.51
CA ALA A 71 2.88 6.11 12.91
C ALA A 71 1.52 6.68 13.37
N VAL A 72 0.40 6.03 13.02
CA VAL A 72 -0.96 6.44 13.37
C VAL A 72 -1.82 5.27 13.85
N PRO A 73 -1.47 4.60 14.97
CA PRO A 73 -2.02 3.29 15.35
C PRO A 73 -3.52 3.29 15.69
N ASN A 74 -4.12 4.47 15.88
CA ASN A 74 -5.55 4.61 16.23
C ASN A 74 -6.40 5.06 15.03
N ARG A 75 -5.90 4.94 13.79
CA ARG A 75 -6.59 5.40 12.59
C ARG A 75 -6.31 4.47 11.40
N ASN A 76 -7.35 4.16 10.63
CA ASN A 76 -7.21 3.49 9.36
C ASN A 76 -6.83 4.49 8.26
N LEU A 77 -5.76 4.20 7.53
CA LEU A 77 -5.40 4.93 6.31
C LEU A 77 -5.78 4.09 5.08
N PRO A 78 -6.51 4.63 4.09
CA PRO A 78 -6.67 3.97 2.81
C PRO A 78 -5.33 3.92 2.08
N PHE A 79 -4.92 2.73 1.64
CA PHE A 79 -3.68 2.57 0.90
C PHE A 79 -3.82 1.57 -0.26
N VAL A 80 -2.90 1.70 -1.23
CA VAL A 80 -2.69 0.76 -2.33
C VAL A 80 -1.21 0.39 -2.37
N PHE A 81 -0.93 -0.91 -2.43
CA PHE A 81 0.43 -1.43 -2.61
C PHE A 81 0.74 -1.59 -4.09
N GLY A 82 1.84 -0.98 -4.55
CA GLY A 82 2.29 -1.03 -5.96
C GLY A 82 3.32 -2.12 -6.25
N GLY A 83 3.79 -2.86 -5.24
CA GLY A 83 4.96 -3.72 -5.34
C GLY A 83 6.23 -2.95 -4.97
N ASP A 84 6.66 -2.01 -5.80
CA ASP A 84 7.86 -1.20 -5.58
C ASP A 84 7.62 0.07 -4.76
N GLY A 85 6.45 0.18 -4.15
CA GLY A 85 5.99 1.41 -3.53
C GLY A 85 4.59 1.29 -2.96
N ALA A 86 4.08 2.43 -2.50
CA ALA A 86 2.79 2.53 -1.85
C ALA A 86 2.17 3.90 -2.10
N THR A 87 0.85 3.93 -2.13
CA THR A 87 0.06 5.16 -2.13
C THR A 87 -0.85 5.13 -0.91
N LEU A 88 -0.90 6.20 -0.14
CA LEU A 88 -1.79 6.39 1.00
C LEU A 88 -2.56 7.71 0.85
N LEU A 89 -3.83 7.73 1.25
CA LEU A 89 -4.51 8.99 1.52
C LEU A 89 -4.47 9.27 3.01
N VAL A 90 -4.11 10.50 3.37
CA VAL A 90 -3.75 10.87 4.73
C VAL A 90 -4.50 12.13 5.14
N PRO A 91 -5.26 12.11 6.24
CA PRO A 91 -5.92 13.31 6.75
C PRO A 91 -4.88 14.31 7.30
N PRO A 92 -5.23 15.60 7.39
CA PRO A 92 -4.29 16.64 7.79
C PRO A 92 -3.67 16.42 9.18
N GLY A 93 -4.42 15.87 10.14
CA GLY A 93 -3.92 15.55 11.48
C GLY A 93 -2.86 14.43 11.52
N ALA A 94 -2.77 13.60 10.48
CA ALA A 94 -1.87 12.45 10.41
C ALA A 94 -0.60 12.72 9.56
N ILE A 95 -0.61 13.76 8.71
CA ILE A 95 0.40 13.90 7.66
C ILE A 95 1.83 14.03 8.18
N ALA A 96 2.05 14.76 9.26
CA ALA A 96 3.40 14.95 9.83
C ALA A 96 4.01 13.64 10.36
N ALA A 97 3.18 12.77 10.94
CA ALA A 97 3.60 11.47 11.44
C ALA A 97 3.92 10.52 10.27
N VAL A 98 3.04 10.47 9.27
CA VAL A 98 3.26 9.66 8.06
C VAL A 98 4.50 10.11 7.29
N GLU A 99 4.68 11.42 7.08
CA GLU A 99 5.88 11.97 6.43
C GLU A 99 7.15 11.51 7.14
N THR A 100 7.19 11.61 8.47
CA THR A 100 8.33 11.16 9.27
C THR A 100 8.61 9.68 9.06
N ALA A 101 7.59 8.84 9.11
CA ALA A 101 7.74 7.40 8.91
C ALA A 101 8.22 7.03 7.50
N LEU A 102 7.74 7.73 6.46
CA LEU A 102 8.18 7.50 5.09
C LEU A 102 9.62 7.98 4.86
N LEU A 103 10.05 9.08 5.48
CA LEU A 103 11.46 9.51 5.48
C LEU A 103 12.37 8.50 6.18
N GLY A 104 11.93 7.92 7.31
CA GLY A 104 12.66 6.83 7.97
C GLY A 104 12.74 5.57 7.08
N THR A 105 11.67 5.26 6.36
CA THR A 105 11.66 4.16 5.37
C THR A 105 12.63 4.43 4.22
N GLN A 106 12.73 5.68 3.75
CA GLN A 106 13.70 6.08 2.73
C GLN A 106 15.14 5.87 3.21
N ALA A 107 15.44 6.24 4.47
CA ALA A 107 16.75 5.98 5.06
C ALA A 107 17.05 4.47 5.18
N MET A 108 16.07 3.69 5.65
CA MET A 108 16.18 2.23 5.77
C MET A 108 16.43 1.57 4.40
N ALA A 109 15.67 1.94 3.38
CA ALA A 109 15.83 1.41 2.02
C ALA A 109 17.26 1.59 1.50
N ARG A 110 17.84 2.77 1.73
CA ARG A 110 19.22 3.07 1.34
C ARG A 110 20.23 2.27 2.17
N GLN A 111 20.07 2.21 3.48
CA GLN A 111 21.05 1.60 4.38
C GLN A 111 21.05 0.07 4.32
N ALA A 112 19.87 -0.55 4.29
CA ALA A 112 19.71 -1.99 4.37
C ALA A 112 19.77 -2.68 2.99
N PHE A 113 19.37 -1.95 1.95
CA PHE A 113 19.22 -2.51 0.61
C PHE A 113 19.99 -1.75 -0.47
N ASP A 114 20.60 -0.59 -0.23
CA ASP A 114 21.17 0.23 -1.32
C ASP A 114 20.13 0.47 -2.45
N LEU A 115 18.90 0.80 -2.03
CA LEU A 115 17.80 1.20 -2.89
C LEU A 115 17.43 2.65 -2.58
N GLU A 116 17.25 3.46 -3.63
CA GLU A 116 16.72 4.81 -3.49
C GLU A 116 15.19 4.76 -3.51
N LEU A 117 14.58 5.15 -2.39
CA LEU A 117 13.12 5.27 -2.28
C LEU A 117 12.71 6.73 -2.50
N ARG A 118 11.92 7.00 -3.53
CA ARG A 118 11.24 8.29 -3.68
C ARG A 118 10.13 8.37 -2.64
N VAL A 119 10.00 9.52 -1.99
CA VAL A 119 8.87 9.88 -1.12
C VAL A 119 8.31 11.20 -1.65
N GLY A 120 6.99 11.27 -1.82
CA GLY A 120 6.30 12.50 -2.19
C GLY A 120 5.01 12.67 -1.41
N ILE A 121 4.68 13.91 -1.09
CA ILE A 121 3.46 14.31 -0.40
C ILE A 121 2.76 15.36 -1.27
N VAL A 122 1.58 15.02 -1.78
CA VAL A 122 0.81 15.88 -2.69
C VAL A 122 -0.50 16.26 -2.01
N PRO A 123 -0.80 17.55 -1.79
CA PRO A 123 -2.12 17.98 -1.35
C PRO A 123 -3.20 17.52 -2.35
N VAL A 124 -4.31 16.98 -1.86
CA VAL A 124 -5.42 16.53 -2.72
C VAL A 124 -5.95 17.69 -3.55
N ALA A 125 -6.05 18.89 -2.97
CA ALA A 125 -6.44 20.13 -3.63
C ALA A 125 -5.66 20.44 -4.93
N ASP A 126 -4.38 20.04 -5.02
CA ASP A 126 -3.53 20.33 -6.19
C ASP A 126 -3.88 19.47 -7.40
N VAL A 127 -4.65 18.39 -7.20
CA VAL A 127 -4.94 17.39 -8.23
C VAL A 127 -6.43 17.34 -8.59
N VAL A 128 -7.30 17.45 -7.60
CA VAL A 128 -8.75 17.21 -7.76
C VAL A 128 -9.47 18.23 -8.64
N THR A 129 -8.84 19.36 -8.95
CA THR A 129 -9.36 20.34 -9.91
C THR A 129 -9.43 19.80 -11.34
N THR A 130 -8.58 18.83 -11.68
CA THR A 130 -8.53 18.22 -13.03
C THR A 130 -8.93 16.76 -13.01
N HIS A 131 -8.51 16.02 -11.98
CA HIS A 131 -8.75 14.58 -11.87
C HIS A 131 -9.21 14.25 -10.45
N PRO A 132 -10.47 13.81 -10.25
CA PRO A 132 -10.94 13.49 -8.91
C PRO A 132 -10.11 12.35 -8.31
N ILE A 133 -9.99 12.35 -6.98
CA ILE A 133 -9.53 11.19 -6.23
C ILE A 133 -10.77 10.66 -5.52
N LEU A 134 -11.21 9.48 -5.94
CA LEU A 134 -12.38 8.82 -5.37
C LEU A 134 -11.92 7.57 -4.62
N VAL A 135 -12.57 7.29 -3.49
CA VAL A 135 -12.27 6.12 -2.66
C VAL A 135 -13.55 5.35 -2.32
N ALA A 136 -13.43 4.03 -2.33
CA ALA A 136 -14.41 3.11 -1.75
C ALA A 136 -13.70 2.18 -0.76
N LYS A 137 -14.47 1.60 0.16
CA LYS A 137 -13.99 0.66 1.18
C LYS A 137 -14.60 -0.71 0.88
N LEU A 138 -13.79 -1.76 0.72
CA LEU A 138 -14.24 -3.13 0.49
C LEU A 138 -13.94 -4.00 1.72
N ALA A 139 -14.96 -4.62 2.31
CA ALA A 139 -14.79 -5.60 3.37
C ALA A 139 -14.32 -6.94 2.79
N LEU A 140 -13.08 -7.32 3.09
CA LEU A 140 -12.55 -8.64 2.72
C LEU A 140 -12.67 -9.64 3.87
N SER A 141 -12.72 -9.15 5.11
CA SER A 141 -13.01 -9.93 6.30
C SER A 141 -13.62 -9.03 7.38
N PRO A 142 -14.14 -9.59 8.49
CA PRO A 142 -14.64 -8.79 9.62
C PRO A 142 -13.60 -7.85 10.25
N HIS A 143 -12.32 -8.05 9.96
CA HIS A 143 -11.20 -7.31 10.57
C HIS A 143 -10.33 -6.58 9.54
N TYR A 144 -10.65 -6.68 8.25
CA TYR A 144 -9.84 -6.07 7.20
C TYR A 144 -10.70 -5.47 6.10
N HIS A 145 -10.48 -4.17 5.89
CA HIS A 145 -11.06 -3.41 4.81
C HIS A 145 -9.96 -2.97 3.84
N GLN A 146 -10.16 -3.22 2.55
CA GLN A 146 -9.26 -2.77 1.50
C GLN A 146 -9.80 -1.46 0.91
N ALA A 147 -8.93 -0.47 0.76
CA ALA A 147 -9.27 0.74 0.00
C ALA A 147 -9.22 0.44 -1.51
N LEU A 148 -10.18 1.01 -2.23
CA LEU A 148 -10.24 1.02 -3.69
C LEU A 148 -10.18 2.47 -4.16
N LEU A 149 -9.35 2.78 -5.14
CA LEU A 149 -9.14 4.15 -5.63
C LEU A 149 -9.59 4.28 -7.09
N ALA A 150 -10.21 5.41 -7.41
CA ALA A 150 -10.67 5.76 -8.77
C ALA A 150 -10.53 7.26 -9.05
N GLY A 151 -10.81 7.67 -10.30
CA GLY A 151 -10.88 9.09 -10.70
C GLY A 151 -9.62 9.69 -11.33
N GLY A 152 -8.53 8.91 -11.45
CA GLY A 152 -7.30 9.33 -12.14
C GLY A 152 -6.39 10.26 -11.35
N GLY A 153 -6.87 10.89 -10.26
CA GLY A 153 -6.05 11.81 -9.47
C GLY A 153 -4.82 11.17 -8.84
N ILE A 154 -4.85 9.88 -8.49
CA ILE A 154 -3.64 9.17 -8.02
C ILE A 154 -2.56 9.09 -9.10
N ALA A 155 -2.95 8.84 -10.35
CA ALA A 155 -2.00 8.79 -11.47
C ALA A 155 -1.39 10.18 -11.70
N GLN A 156 -2.20 11.23 -11.60
CA GLN A 156 -1.73 12.61 -11.70
C GLN A 156 -0.79 12.99 -10.53
N ALA A 157 -1.12 12.66 -9.29
CA ALA A 157 -0.26 12.88 -8.12
C ALA A 157 1.09 12.17 -8.27
N THR A 158 1.06 10.91 -8.76
CA THR A 158 2.28 10.15 -9.06
C THR A 158 3.11 10.82 -10.16
N ALA A 159 2.47 11.32 -11.21
CA ALA A 159 3.15 12.03 -12.30
C ALA A 159 3.81 13.34 -11.80
N LEU A 160 3.12 14.11 -10.95
CA LEU A 160 3.66 15.33 -10.34
C LEU A 160 4.94 15.07 -9.55
N VAL A 161 4.92 14.05 -8.66
CA VAL A 161 6.09 13.70 -7.86
C VAL A 161 7.25 13.16 -8.71
N LYS A 162 6.95 12.48 -9.82
CA LYS A 162 7.96 11.97 -10.77
C LYS A 162 8.43 13.03 -11.77
N HIS A 163 7.81 14.19 -11.81
CA HIS A 163 8.14 15.24 -12.77
C HIS A 163 9.52 15.86 -12.46
N PRO A 164 10.43 15.99 -13.43
CA PRO A 164 11.80 16.48 -13.18
C PRO A 164 11.88 17.87 -12.53
N GLU A 165 11.01 18.80 -12.95
CA GLU A 165 11.01 20.18 -12.45
C GLU A 165 10.03 20.42 -11.29
N GLN A 166 8.81 19.89 -11.38
CA GLN A 166 7.74 20.14 -10.42
C GLN A 166 7.81 19.21 -9.20
N GLY A 167 8.44 18.03 -9.33
CA GLY A 167 8.46 17.01 -8.28
C GLY A 167 9.12 17.44 -6.99
N GLU A 168 10.10 18.35 -7.06
CA GLU A 168 10.81 18.86 -5.87
C GLU A 168 9.87 19.59 -4.91
N ALA A 169 8.82 20.25 -5.41
CA ALA A 169 7.84 20.95 -4.57
C ALA A 169 7.03 19.99 -3.68
N TYR A 170 6.91 18.72 -4.07
CA TYR A 170 6.18 17.68 -3.35
C TYR A 170 7.10 16.75 -2.55
N ARG A 171 8.41 17.01 -2.58
CA ARG A 171 9.38 16.20 -1.84
C ARG A 171 9.48 16.74 -0.40
N PRO A 172 9.22 15.92 0.63
CA PRO A 172 9.46 16.37 2.00
C PRO A 172 10.96 16.61 2.22
N PRO A 173 11.32 17.64 3.02
CA PRO A 173 12.71 17.99 3.25
C PRO A 173 13.46 16.85 3.95
N ALA A 174 14.66 16.53 3.45
CA ALA A 174 15.47 15.47 4.02
C ALA A 174 15.88 15.79 5.47
N ARG A 175 15.58 14.87 6.39
CA ARG A 175 15.95 14.96 7.80
C ARG A 175 16.08 13.56 8.41
N PRO A 176 16.85 13.39 9.50
CA PRO A 176 16.78 12.17 10.29
C PRO A 176 15.35 11.93 10.77
N ALA A 177 14.85 10.73 10.56
CA ALA A 177 13.48 10.37 10.91
C ALA A 177 13.42 8.90 11.34
N PRO A 178 12.75 8.57 12.44
CA PRO A 178 12.50 7.19 12.83
C PRO A 178 11.40 6.57 11.95
N ALA A 179 11.46 5.25 11.79
CA ALA A 179 10.37 4.45 11.24
C ALA A 179 10.23 3.18 12.06
N ASP A 180 8.98 2.77 12.32
CA ASP A 180 8.67 1.54 13.05
C ASP A 180 8.12 0.49 12.07
N PHE A 181 8.86 -0.60 11.91
CA PHE A 181 8.47 -1.72 11.04
C PHE A 181 7.88 -2.90 11.82
N THR A 182 7.57 -2.72 13.12
CA THR A 182 6.96 -3.76 13.96
C THR A 182 5.71 -4.34 13.30
N GLY A 183 5.59 -5.66 13.34
CA GLY A 183 4.49 -6.39 12.70
C GLY A 183 4.70 -6.72 11.22
N LEU A 184 5.76 -6.21 10.59
CA LEU A 184 6.14 -6.63 9.23
C LEU A 184 6.66 -8.06 9.25
N GLU A 185 5.88 -8.97 8.68
CA GLU A 185 6.27 -10.36 8.50
C GLU A 185 5.91 -10.80 7.08
N CYS A 186 6.89 -11.22 6.28
CA CYS A 186 6.63 -12.01 5.07
C CYS A 186 7.11 -13.44 5.29
N ARG A 187 6.26 -14.23 5.93
CA ARG A 187 6.56 -15.61 6.31
C ARG A 187 5.75 -16.63 5.54
N TRP A 188 5.02 -16.24 4.51
CA TRP A 188 4.24 -17.20 3.73
C TRP A 188 5.09 -17.82 2.63
N GLN A 189 4.95 -19.12 2.43
CA GLN A 189 5.41 -19.79 1.22
C GLN A 189 4.50 -19.40 0.06
N ASP A 190 5.02 -19.51 -1.17
CA ASP A 190 4.21 -19.38 -2.38
C ASP A 190 2.99 -20.30 -2.27
N ILE A 191 1.80 -19.72 -2.47
CA ILE A 191 0.55 -20.47 -2.39
C ILE A 191 0.36 -21.18 -3.73
N PRO A 192 0.36 -22.52 -3.76
CA PRO A 192 0.13 -23.23 -5.01
C PRO A 192 -1.30 -22.95 -5.47
N SER A 193 -1.45 -22.67 -6.78
CA SER A 193 -2.77 -22.53 -7.37
C SER A 193 -3.56 -23.83 -7.20
N PRO A 194 -4.85 -23.77 -6.81
CA PRO A 194 -5.72 -24.94 -6.82
C PRO A 194 -6.07 -25.42 -8.24
N SER A 195 -5.78 -24.58 -9.25
CA SER A 195 -5.99 -24.82 -10.67
C SER A 195 -4.65 -24.89 -11.42
N GLU A 196 -4.64 -25.54 -12.59
CA GLU A 196 -3.43 -25.62 -13.42
C GLU A 196 -2.98 -24.25 -13.97
N ASP A 197 -3.91 -23.31 -14.13
CA ASP A 197 -3.66 -21.97 -14.68
C ASP A 197 -3.93 -20.85 -13.66
N ILE A 198 -3.10 -19.80 -13.71
CA ILE A 198 -3.29 -18.54 -12.99
C ILE A 198 -3.56 -17.44 -14.02
N LEU A 199 -4.72 -16.79 -13.92
CA LEU A 199 -5.06 -15.63 -14.73
C LEU A 199 -4.76 -14.35 -13.96
N SER A 200 -3.90 -13.48 -14.53
CA SER A 200 -3.66 -12.13 -14.01
C SER A 200 -4.06 -11.12 -15.08
N LEU A 201 -4.91 -10.16 -14.72
CA LEU A 201 -5.47 -9.17 -15.64
C LEU A 201 -5.19 -7.75 -15.13
N ILE A 202 -4.71 -6.90 -16.03
CA ILE A 202 -4.70 -5.44 -15.88
C ILE A 202 -5.62 -4.90 -16.96
N VAL A 203 -6.68 -4.19 -16.54
CA VAL A 203 -7.72 -3.68 -17.45
C VAL A 203 -7.73 -2.16 -17.38
N ILE A 204 -7.53 -1.51 -18.52
CA ILE A 204 -7.62 -0.07 -18.67
C ILE A 204 -8.68 0.22 -19.74
N ALA A 205 -9.78 0.84 -19.34
CA ALA A 205 -10.80 1.29 -20.28
C ALA A 205 -10.28 2.48 -21.09
N ARG A 206 -10.46 2.44 -22.42
CA ARG A 206 -10.13 3.55 -23.33
C ARG A 206 -11.27 4.59 -23.50
N PRO A 207 -12.55 4.19 -23.52
CA PRO A 207 -13.65 5.15 -23.59
C PRO A 207 -13.84 5.93 -22.30
N GLU A 208 -14.39 7.15 -22.41
CA GLU A 208 -14.89 7.96 -21.30
C GLU A 208 -16.43 8.08 -21.43
N PRO A 209 -17.23 7.66 -20.43
CA PRO A 209 -16.82 7.13 -19.13
C PRO A 209 -16.33 5.67 -19.19
N PRO A 210 -15.41 5.26 -18.29
CA PRO A 210 -14.82 3.93 -18.31
C PRO A 210 -15.69 2.83 -17.68
N TYR A 211 -16.60 3.21 -16.78
CA TYR A 211 -17.40 2.29 -15.97
C TYR A 211 -18.27 1.29 -16.76
N PRO A 212 -18.89 1.62 -17.90
CA PRO A 212 -19.59 0.63 -18.72
C PRO A 212 -18.70 -0.53 -19.16
N VAL A 213 -17.43 -0.27 -19.49
CA VAL A 213 -16.46 -1.31 -19.86
C VAL A 213 -16.09 -2.15 -18.64
N TYR A 214 -15.84 -1.51 -17.49
CA TYR A 214 -15.56 -2.24 -16.25
C TYR A 214 -16.73 -3.12 -15.82
N ARG A 215 -17.97 -2.65 -15.96
CA ARG A 215 -19.17 -3.45 -15.70
C ARG A 215 -19.24 -4.67 -16.61
N GLN A 216 -18.99 -4.50 -17.91
CA GLN A 216 -18.98 -5.62 -18.86
C GLN A 216 -17.89 -6.65 -18.52
N VAL A 217 -16.69 -6.20 -18.16
CA VAL A 217 -15.60 -7.09 -17.75
C VAL A 217 -15.95 -7.83 -16.46
N MET A 218 -16.48 -7.14 -15.46
CA MET A 218 -16.88 -7.77 -14.19
C MET A 218 -18.02 -8.78 -14.39
N GLN A 219 -19.01 -8.47 -15.23
CA GLN A 219 -20.07 -9.42 -15.61
C GLN A 219 -19.49 -10.67 -16.27
N MET A 220 -18.57 -10.50 -17.23
CA MET A 220 -17.91 -11.63 -17.89
C MET A 220 -17.10 -12.48 -16.89
N LEU A 221 -16.37 -11.85 -15.96
CA LEU A 221 -15.65 -12.57 -14.90
C LEU A 221 -16.62 -13.33 -13.97
N GLN A 222 -17.75 -12.72 -13.62
CA GLN A 222 -18.78 -13.34 -12.79
C GLN A 222 -19.42 -14.55 -13.49
N GLU A 223 -19.70 -14.44 -14.79
CA GLU A 223 -20.23 -15.54 -15.61
C GLU A 223 -19.23 -16.69 -15.77
N LEU A 224 -17.95 -16.37 -15.98
CA LEU A 224 -16.89 -17.36 -16.18
C LEU A 224 -16.55 -18.14 -14.91
N PHE A 225 -16.42 -17.44 -13.78
CA PHE A 225 -15.94 -18.05 -12.54
C PHE A 225 -17.07 -18.48 -11.60
N GLY A 226 -18.25 -17.85 -11.68
CA GLY A 226 -19.41 -18.14 -10.84
C GLY A 226 -19.21 -17.83 -9.34
N GLY A 227 -20.29 -17.54 -8.61
CA GLY A 227 -20.29 -17.52 -7.14
C GLY A 227 -19.50 -16.39 -6.45
N PRO A 228 -19.23 -16.51 -5.13
CA PRO A 228 -18.32 -15.60 -4.43
C PRO A 228 -16.91 -15.75 -5.00
N VAL A 229 -16.18 -14.63 -5.15
CA VAL A 229 -14.82 -14.59 -5.71
C VAL A 229 -13.97 -15.68 -5.05
N PRO A 230 -13.46 -16.67 -5.82
CA PRO A 230 -12.63 -17.72 -5.25
C PRO A 230 -11.38 -17.10 -4.63
N SER A 231 -11.22 -17.23 -3.31
CA SER A 231 -9.95 -16.86 -2.66
C SER A 231 -9.00 -18.06 -2.77
N PRO A 232 -7.86 -17.94 -3.47
CA PRO A 232 -6.85 -19.01 -3.48
C PRO A 232 -6.22 -19.18 -2.09
N ILE A 233 -6.35 -18.17 -1.22
CA ILE A 233 -5.87 -18.18 0.15
C ILE A 233 -6.94 -18.81 1.04
N THR A 234 -6.68 -20.04 1.46
CA THR A 234 -7.46 -20.73 2.50
C THR A 234 -6.56 -21.04 3.69
N PRO A 235 -7.09 -21.11 4.93
CA PRO A 235 -6.29 -21.52 6.09
C PRO A 235 -5.54 -22.85 5.89
N ALA A 236 -6.08 -23.76 5.08
CA ALA A 236 -5.47 -25.06 4.77
C ALA A 236 -4.23 -24.96 3.86
N ASN A 237 -4.13 -23.92 3.03
CA ASN A 237 -3.04 -23.75 2.05
C ASN A 237 -1.96 -22.76 2.53
N LEU A 238 -2.15 -22.14 3.70
CA LEU A 238 -1.19 -21.24 4.32
C LEU A 238 -0.06 -22.04 4.99
N ARG A 239 1.15 -21.97 4.42
CA ARG A 239 2.36 -22.59 4.99
C ARG A 239 3.41 -21.54 5.32
N LEU A 240 3.96 -21.61 6.53
CA LEU A 240 5.02 -20.71 6.95
C LEU A 240 6.38 -21.11 6.34
N ALA A 241 7.10 -20.13 5.81
CA ALA A 241 8.44 -20.22 5.25
C ALA A 241 9.49 -19.99 6.35
N TRP A 242 10.01 -21.07 6.92
CA TRP A 242 10.99 -21.02 8.00
C TRP A 242 12.46 -21.01 7.53
N ARG A 243 12.72 -20.77 6.22
CA ARG A 243 14.08 -20.84 5.67
C ARG A 243 14.82 -19.53 5.92
N LEU A 244 16.08 -19.59 6.39
CA LEU A 244 16.92 -18.40 6.63
C LEU A 244 17.01 -17.44 5.42
N ARG A 245 16.96 -17.96 4.18
CA ARG A 245 16.95 -17.13 2.96
C ARG A 245 15.64 -16.37 2.73
N SER A 246 14.49 -16.87 3.20
CA SER A 246 13.22 -16.12 3.15
C SER A 246 13.13 -15.06 4.24
N LEU A 247 13.88 -15.24 5.34
CA LEU A 247 13.94 -14.30 6.46
C LEU A 247 15.02 -13.22 6.29
N ALA A 248 15.99 -13.40 5.39
CA ALA A 248 17.13 -12.48 5.24
C ALA A 248 16.72 -11.04 4.93
N THR A 249 15.65 -10.84 4.15
CA THR A 249 15.13 -9.51 3.82
C THR A 249 14.47 -8.86 5.04
N GLU A 250 13.64 -9.58 5.79
CA GLU A 250 13.05 -9.13 7.08
C GLU A 250 14.16 -8.80 8.09
N MET A 251 15.18 -9.66 8.20
CA MET A 251 16.32 -9.45 9.09
C MET A 251 17.12 -8.18 8.74
N LYS A 252 17.28 -7.86 7.46
CA LYS A 252 17.98 -6.62 7.04
C LYS A 252 17.24 -5.36 7.51
N VAL A 253 15.90 -5.38 7.49
CA VAL A 253 15.07 -4.28 8.00
C VAL A 253 15.34 -4.04 9.49
N PHE A 254 15.31 -5.10 10.30
CA PHE A 254 15.50 -4.99 11.76
C PHE A 254 16.97 -4.96 12.22
N ALA A 255 17.93 -5.31 11.35
CA ALA A 255 19.35 -5.28 11.69
C ALA A 255 19.94 -3.86 11.64
N GLY A 256 19.33 -2.95 10.86
CA GLY A 256 19.73 -1.54 10.79
C GLY A 256 19.56 -0.77 12.12
N ASP A 257 18.73 -1.29 13.03
CA ASP A 257 18.41 -0.69 14.33
C ASP A 257 19.41 -1.02 15.45
N ARG A 258 20.45 -1.83 15.18
CA ARG A 258 21.44 -2.17 16.23
C ARG A 258 22.56 -1.14 16.29
N PRO A 259 22.78 -0.46 17.44
CA PRO A 259 24.08 0.13 17.69
C PRO A 259 25.15 -0.98 17.68
N PRO A 260 26.36 -0.73 17.15
CA PRO A 260 27.40 -1.74 17.09
C PRO A 260 27.84 -2.11 18.51
N GLY A 261 27.41 -3.27 19.04
CA GLY A 261 27.91 -3.80 20.31
C GLY A 261 27.05 -4.80 21.07
N ASP A 262 25.74 -4.93 20.80
CA ASP A 262 24.88 -5.74 21.69
C ASP A 262 24.65 -7.17 21.17
N VAL A 263 25.46 -8.10 21.71
CA VAL A 263 25.25 -9.56 21.64
C VAL A 263 24.57 -9.99 22.93
N GLY A 264 23.26 -9.75 23.03
CA GLY A 264 22.43 -10.14 24.16
C GLY A 264 21.06 -10.59 23.68
N GLY A 265 20.76 -11.89 23.82
CA GLY A 265 19.49 -12.45 23.36
C GLY A 265 18.29 -11.97 24.17
N ALA A 266 17.14 -11.82 23.52
CA ALA A 266 15.86 -11.87 24.19
C ALA A 266 14.79 -12.48 23.28
N CYS A 267 14.19 -13.53 23.83
CA CYS A 267 13.09 -14.30 23.30
C CYS A 267 11.76 -13.55 23.52
N SER A 268 10.86 -13.69 22.54
CA SER A 268 9.40 -13.54 22.57
C SER A 268 8.78 -12.41 23.41
N LYS A 269 8.15 -11.44 22.71
CA LYS A 269 6.81 -10.96 23.06
C LYS A 269 6.01 -10.81 21.75
N PHE A 270 5.21 -11.84 21.46
CA PHE A 270 4.23 -11.87 20.38
C PHE A 270 2.86 -11.58 21.00
N LEU A 271 2.17 -10.54 20.53
CA LEU A 271 0.71 -10.40 20.62
C LEU A 271 0.27 -9.29 19.67
N GLY A 272 -0.44 -9.67 18.60
CA GLY A 272 -1.06 -8.81 17.60
C GLY A 272 -0.23 -8.66 16.33
N SER A 273 -0.40 -9.56 15.35
CA SER A 273 0.26 -9.47 14.04
C SER A 273 -0.78 -9.34 12.92
N THR A 274 -0.66 -8.25 12.16
CA THR A 274 -1.23 -8.11 10.81
C THR A 274 -0.28 -8.82 9.86
N CYS A 275 -0.66 -9.98 9.36
CA CYS A 275 0.20 -10.82 8.54
C CYS A 275 0.04 -10.45 7.05
N TRP A 276 1.12 -10.10 6.36
CA TRP A 276 1.08 -9.66 4.96
C TRP A 276 1.28 -10.84 4.01
N VAL A 277 0.30 -11.10 3.15
CA VAL A 277 0.38 -12.08 2.07
C VAL A 277 0.65 -11.34 0.77
N GLY A 278 1.93 -11.08 0.45
CA GLY A 278 2.26 -10.38 -0.80
C GLY A 278 3.72 -10.00 -1.09
N CYS A 279 4.72 -10.46 -0.30
CA CYS A 279 6.14 -10.20 -0.62
C CYS A 279 6.85 -11.38 -1.29
#